data_AF-R9H2W1-F1
#
_entry.id   AF-R9H2W1-F1
#
_cell.length_a   1.000
_cell.length_b   1.000
_cell.length_c   1.000
_cell.angle_alpha   90.00
_cell.angle_beta   90.00
_cell.angle_gamma   90.00
#
_symmetry.space_group_name_H-M   'P 1'
#
loop_
_entity.id
_entity.type
_entity.pdbx_description
1 polymer ?
#
loop_
_entity_poly.entity_id
_entity_poly.type
_entity_poly.pdbx_seq_one_letter_code
_entity_poly.pdbx_strand_id
1 'polypeptide(L)'
;MGMIYTFGNISGAHLNPAVSITFTLVKRFPLSSLGPYIISQISGATLVSITLKYLFPNNHDLGSTVPSGSSGQSLILEIILAFILMLVIINTATVSKEQGMFAGLAMGRVVLFEALISGNTSVLWICILAPVVGASFAVMCWKYLF
;
A
#
# COMPACT_ATOMS: atom_id res chain seq x y z
N MET A 1 7.92 0.24 -8.20
CA MET A 1 9.41 0.28 -8.14
C MET A 1 9.96 1.66 -8.44
N GLY A 2 9.78 2.21 -9.66
CA GLY A 2 10.40 3.47 -10.08
C GLY A 2 10.20 4.62 -9.08
N MET A 3 8.96 4.86 -8.64
CA MET A 3 8.66 5.92 -7.67
C MET A 3 9.38 5.77 -6.32
N ILE A 4 9.61 4.53 -5.86
CA ILE A 4 10.33 4.28 -4.60
C ILE A 4 11.81 4.66 -4.76
N TYR A 5 12.42 4.32 -5.89
CA TYR A 5 13.82 4.70 -6.15
C TYR A 5 13.98 6.21 -6.42
N THR A 6 12.99 6.83 -7.07
CA THR A 6 13.04 8.28 -7.35
C THR A 6 12.80 9.12 -6.10
N PHE A 7 11.79 8.78 -5.30
CA PHE A 7 11.31 9.65 -4.21
C PHE A 7 11.55 9.09 -2.81
N GLY A 8 12.06 7.86 -2.67
CA GLY A 8 12.26 7.20 -1.38
C GLY A 8 13.14 8.01 -0.41
N ASN A 9 14.21 8.62 -0.91
CA ASN A 9 15.09 9.47 -0.09
C ASN A 9 14.50 10.85 0.25
N ILE A 10 13.44 11.26 -0.44
CA ILE A 10 12.80 12.58 -0.24
C ILE A 10 11.62 12.46 0.71
N SER A 11 10.73 11.49 0.44
CA SER A 11 9.44 11.38 1.14
C SER A 11 9.22 10.02 1.81
N GLY A 12 10.13 9.06 1.64
CA GLY A 12 9.88 7.64 1.98
C GLY A 12 9.02 6.92 0.94
N ALA A 13 8.46 7.63 -0.04
CA ALA A 13 7.64 7.09 -1.13
C ALA A 13 6.57 6.08 -0.68
N HIS A 14 5.85 6.36 0.43
CA HIS A 14 4.87 5.40 0.95
C HIS A 14 3.74 5.13 -0.05
N LEU A 15 3.31 6.17 -0.79
CA LEU A 15 2.32 6.12 -1.88
C LEU A 15 1.01 5.36 -1.56
N ASN A 16 0.72 5.18 -0.27
CA ASN A 16 -0.40 4.40 0.25
C ASN A 16 -0.66 4.86 1.70
N PRO A 17 -1.90 5.27 2.04
CA PRO A 17 -2.27 5.67 3.40
C PRO A 17 -2.01 4.61 4.47
N ALA A 18 -2.25 3.32 4.19
CA ALA A 18 -1.99 2.23 5.13
C ALA A 18 -0.50 2.10 5.44
N VAL A 19 0.38 2.32 4.44
CA VAL A 19 1.84 2.37 4.67
C VAL A 19 2.20 3.55 5.57
N SER A 20 1.66 4.74 5.31
CA SER A 20 1.91 5.92 6.15
C SER A 20 1.48 5.70 7.61
N ILE A 21 0.32 5.07 7.82
CA ILE A 21 -0.18 4.71 9.14
C ILE A 21 0.77 3.70 9.79
N THR A 22 1.17 2.63 9.08
CA THR A 22 2.15 1.63 9.54
C THR A 22 3.42 2.28 10.06
N PHE A 23 4.06 3.15 9.26
CA PHE A 23 5.31 3.82 9.67
C PHE A 23 5.10 4.75 10.86
N THR A 24 3.92 5.37 10.97
CA THR A 24 3.58 6.19 12.13
C THR A 24 3.47 5.32 13.39
N LEU A 25 2.81 4.16 13.31
CA LEU A 25 2.64 3.21 14.41
C LEU A 25 3.98 2.63 14.90
N VAL A 26 4.91 2.34 13.99
CA VAL A 26 6.28 1.90 14.34
C VAL A 26 7.24 3.05 14.65
N LYS A 27 6.73 4.28 14.80
CA LYS A 27 7.50 5.50 15.14
C LYS A 27 8.62 5.83 14.15
N ARG A 28 8.44 5.49 12.87
CA ARG A 28 9.36 5.83 11.77
C ARG A 28 8.83 6.94 10.85
N PHE A 29 7.61 7.42 11.08
CA PHE A 29 7.06 8.60 10.42
C PHE A 29 6.34 9.50 11.44
N PRO A 30 6.53 10.83 11.39
CA PRO A 30 5.96 11.74 12.38
C PRO A 30 4.44 11.84 12.26
N LEU A 31 3.73 11.62 13.37
CA LEU A 31 2.26 11.68 13.43
C LEU A 31 1.70 13.02 12.94
N SER A 32 2.39 14.13 13.21
CA SER A 32 2.00 15.47 12.76
C SER A 32 1.98 15.61 11.24
N SER A 33 2.76 14.81 10.51
CA SER A 33 2.79 14.82 9.05
C SER A 33 1.79 13.84 8.42
N LEU A 34 1.19 12.94 9.20
CA LEU A 34 0.33 11.87 8.68
C LEU A 34 -0.88 12.40 7.90
N GLY A 35 -1.61 13.38 8.46
CA GLY A 35 -2.78 13.97 7.82
C GLY A 35 -2.44 14.58 6.45
N PRO A 36 -1.53 15.58 6.37
CA PRO A 36 -1.11 16.17 5.11
C PRO A 36 -0.58 15.16 4.08
N TYR A 37 0.12 14.13 4.55
CA TYR A 37 0.70 13.10 3.68
C TYR A 37 -0.36 12.13 3.12
N ILE A 38 -1.39 11.77 3.90
CA ILE A 38 -2.54 11.01 3.39
C ILE A 38 -3.36 11.85 2.40
N ILE A 39 -3.56 13.14 2.68
CA ILE A 39 -4.27 14.05 1.77
C ILE A 39 -3.56 14.11 0.42
N SER A 40 -2.23 14.25 0.41
CA SER A 40 -1.46 14.28 -0.85
C SER A 40 -1.55 12.96 -1.63
N GLN A 41 -1.54 11.82 -0.93
CA GLN A 41 -1.72 10.49 -1.54
C GLN A 41 -3.10 10.35 -2.19
N ILE A 42 -4.16 10.75 -1.50
CA ILE A 42 -5.53 10.70 -2.04
C ILE A 42 -5.67 11.65 -3.22
N SER A 43 -5.18 12.89 -3.11
CA SER A 43 -5.22 13.86 -4.22
C SER A 43 -4.48 13.34 -5.45
N GLY A 44 -3.30 12.75 -5.28
CA GLY A 44 -2.54 12.14 -6.37
C GLY A 44 -3.30 10.98 -7.02
N ALA A 45 -3.89 10.08 -6.22
CA ALA A 45 -4.71 8.98 -6.72
C ALA A 45 -5.93 9.49 -7.53
N THR A 46 -6.63 10.51 -7.02
CA THR A 46 -7.77 11.12 -7.74
C THR A 46 -7.34 11.74 -9.07
N LEU A 47 -6.22 12.47 -9.10
CA LEU A 47 -5.70 13.08 -10.34
C LEU A 47 -5.31 12.02 -11.38
N VAL A 48 -4.72 10.90 -10.96
CA VAL A 48 -4.43 9.77 -11.83
C VAL A 48 -5.71 9.16 -12.40
N SER A 49 -6.74 8.92 -11.57
CA SER A 49 -8.02 8.39 -12.05
C SER A 49 -8.71 9.31 -13.06
N ILE A 50 -8.69 10.63 -12.82
CA ILE A 50 -9.22 11.63 -13.77
C ILE A 50 -8.44 11.58 -15.09
N THR A 51 -7.10 11.51 -15.01
CA THR A 51 -6.23 11.43 -16.18
C THR A 51 -6.51 10.15 -16.99
N LEU A 52 -6.65 9.01 -16.32
CA LEU A 52 -7.00 7.74 -16.97
C LEU A 52 -8.37 7.80 -17.63
N LYS A 53 -9.38 8.43 -17.00
CA LYS A 53 -10.71 8.57 -17.60
C LYS A 53 -10.68 9.43 -18.85
N TYR A 54 -9.86 10.48 -18.86
CA TYR A 54 -9.70 11.34 -20.02
C TYR A 54 -8.99 10.62 -21.18
N LEU A 55 -7.91 9.89 -20.89
CA LEU A 55 -7.12 9.18 -21.91
C LEU A 55 -7.83 7.92 -22.44
N PHE A 56 -8.60 7.24 -21.58
CA PHE A 56 -9.27 5.98 -21.88
C PHE A 56 -10.77 6.07 -21.54
N PRO A 57 -11.56 6.84 -22.30
CA PRO A 57 -12.96 7.15 -21.95
C PRO A 57 -13.86 5.91 -21.86
N ASN A 58 -13.55 4.87 -22.63
CA ASN A 58 -14.28 3.61 -22.67
C ASN A 58 -13.85 2.61 -21.58
N ASN A 59 -12.79 2.90 -20.82
CA ASN A 59 -12.41 2.08 -19.68
C ASN A 59 -13.25 2.51 -18.48
N HIS A 60 -14.13 1.62 -18.02
CA HIS A 60 -15.03 1.89 -16.89
C HIS A 60 -14.36 1.68 -15.53
N ASP A 61 -13.35 0.81 -15.47
CA ASP A 61 -12.75 0.39 -14.22
C ASP A 61 -11.58 1.29 -13.83
N LEU A 62 -10.91 1.94 -14.79
CA LEU A 62 -9.80 2.88 -14.55
C LEU A 62 -8.66 2.30 -13.70
N GLY A 63 -8.46 0.97 -13.79
CA GLY A 63 -7.49 0.25 -12.96
C GLY A 63 -7.95 0.02 -11.52
N SER A 64 -9.22 0.27 -11.21
CA SER A 64 -9.84 -0.22 -9.98
C SER A 64 -9.97 -1.73 -10.01
N THR A 65 -9.92 -2.31 -8.82
CA THR A 65 -10.29 -3.69 -8.57
C THR A 65 -11.82 -3.77 -8.65
N VAL A 66 -12.37 -4.43 -9.69
CA VAL A 66 -13.83 -4.73 -9.83
C VAL A 66 -14.23 -5.77 -8.76
N PRO A 67 -15.48 -6.14 -8.39
CA PRO A 67 -15.70 -7.17 -7.35
C PRO A 67 -15.74 -8.58 -7.93
N SER A 68 -15.27 -9.60 -7.18
CA SER A 68 -15.44 -11.02 -7.52
C SER A 68 -15.50 -11.86 -6.24
N GLY A 69 -16.41 -12.82 -6.18
CA GLY A 69 -16.66 -13.60 -4.97
C GLY A 69 -17.47 -12.83 -3.91
N SER A 70 -17.55 -13.39 -2.71
CA SER A 70 -18.28 -12.78 -1.60
C SER A 70 -17.44 -11.71 -0.88
N SER A 71 -18.10 -10.71 -0.30
CA SER A 71 -17.46 -9.66 0.51
C SER A 71 -16.56 -10.23 1.62
N GLY A 72 -16.93 -11.37 2.22
CA GLY A 72 -16.13 -12.03 3.24
C GLY A 72 -14.82 -12.62 2.70
N GLN A 73 -14.86 -13.27 1.53
CA GLN A 73 -13.66 -13.81 0.88
C GLN A 73 -12.70 -12.68 0.46
N SER A 74 -13.24 -11.63 -0.16
CA SER A 74 -12.52 -10.41 -0.53
C SER A 74 -11.83 -9.76 0.68
N LEU A 75 -12.54 -9.65 1.81
CA LEU A 75 -12.00 -9.09 3.04
C LEU A 75 -10.83 -9.90 3.58
N ILE A 76 -10.97 -11.23 3.64
CA ILE A 76 -9.90 -12.12 4.12
C ILE A 76 -8.67 -12.03 3.23
N LEU A 77 -8.85 -12.05 1.90
CA LEU A 77 -7.75 -11.97 0.95
C LEU A 77 -6.99 -10.64 1.10
N GLU A 78 -7.70 -9.51 1.13
CA GLU A 78 -7.08 -8.18 1.30
C GLU A 78 -6.31 -8.05 2.62
N ILE A 79 -6.82 -8.62 3.73
CA ILE A 79 -6.09 -8.62 5.01
C ILE A 79 -4.77 -9.38 4.87
N ILE A 80 -4.78 -10.54 4.22
CA ILE A 80 -3.59 -11.39 4.04
C ILE A 80 -2.56 -10.68 3.15
N LEU A 81 -2.99 -10.10 2.03
CA LEU A 81 -2.11 -9.40 1.10
C LEU A 81 -1.50 -8.17 1.77
N ALA A 82 -2.33 -7.30 2.36
CA ALA A 82 -1.85 -6.14 3.09
C ALA A 82 -0.89 -6.50 4.24
N PHE A 83 -1.14 -7.60 4.95
CA PHE A 83 -0.21 -8.11 5.95
C PHE A 83 1.17 -8.44 5.34
N ILE A 84 1.20 -9.18 4.23
CA ILE A 84 2.45 -9.53 3.53
C ILE A 84 3.18 -8.28 3.06
N LEU A 85 2.48 -7.35 2.41
CA LEU A 85 3.06 -6.10 1.95
C LEU A 85 3.65 -5.28 3.08
N MET A 86 2.91 -5.07 4.17
CA MET A 86 3.41 -4.28 5.29
C MET A 86 4.60 -4.96 5.98
N LEU A 87 4.59 -6.29 6.12
CA LEU A 87 5.71 -7.02 6.71
C LEU A 87 6.98 -6.86 5.86
N VAL A 88 6.87 -6.98 4.53
CA VAL A 88 8.00 -6.76 3.62
C VAL A 88 8.46 -5.31 3.65
N ILE A 89 7.53 -4.35 3.63
CA ILE A 89 7.86 -2.93 3.66
C ILE A 89 8.63 -2.57 4.93
N ILE A 90 8.14 -2.95 6.11
CA ILE A 90 8.79 -2.62 7.37
C ILE A 90 10.20 -3.21 7.37
N ASN A 91 10.35 -4.52 7.14
CA ASN A 91 11.65 -5.17 7.17
C ASN A 91 12.64 -4.60 6.15
N THR A 92 12.20 -4.29 4.93
CA THR A 92 13.08 -3.77 3.88
C THR A 92 13.37 -2.28 4.00
N ALA A 93 12.54 -1.52 4.70
CA ALA A 93 12.78 -0.11 5.00
C ALA A 93 13.60 0.11 6.29
N THR A 94 13.73 -0.92 7.13
CA THR A 94 14.47 -0.83 8.41
C THR A 94 15.89 -1.37 8.36
N VAL A 95 16.32 -1.99 7.25
CA VAL A 95 17.65 -2.59 7.08
C VAL A 95 18.76 -1.56 6.82
N SER A 96 20.01 -2.04 6.79
CA SER A 96 21.18 -1.23 6.43
C SER A 96 21.02 -0.61 5.03
N LYS A 97 21.74 0.50 4.79
CA LYS A 97 21.64 1.28 3.54
C LYS A 97 21.85 0.43 2.28
N GLU A 98 22.81 -0.51 2.32
CA GLU A 98 23.13 -1.42 1.21
C GLU A 98 21.97 -2.38 0.90
N GLN A 99 21.34 -2.94 1.92
CA GLN A 99 20.17 -3.81 1.77
C GLN A 99 18.91 -3.00 1.39
N GLY A 100 18.80 -1.76 1.88
CA GLY A 100 17.75 -0.82 1.55
C GLY A 100 17.73 -0.41 0.06
N MET A 101 18.84 -0.56 -0.66
CA MET A 101 18.86 -0.35 -2.12
C MET A 101 17.95 -1.33 -2.86
N PHE A 102 17.68 -2.51 -2.29
CA PHE A 102 16.77 -3.50 -2.87
C PHE A 102 15.33 -3.35 -2.37
N ALA A 103 15.05 -2.41 -1.47
CA ALA A 103 13.72 -2.21 -0.89
C ALA A 103 12.67 -1.95 -1.98
N GLY A 104 12.99 -1.08 -2.95
CA GLY A 104 12.09 -0.80 -4.08
C GLY A 104 11.77 -2.04 -4.92
N LEU A 105 12.73 -2.94 -5.13
CA LEU A 105 12.56 -4.20 -5.86
C LEU A 105 11.72 -5.20 -5.05
N ALA A 106 12.00 -5.34 -3.75
CA ALA A 106 11.25 -6.23 -2.88
C ALA A 106 9.77 -5.81 -2.79
N MET A 107 9.52 -4.54 -2.45
CA MET A 107 8.17 -3.98 -2.36
C MET A 107 7.45 -4.07 -3.71
N GLY A 108 8.13 -3.73 -4.81
CA GLY A 108 7.54 -3.80 -6.13
C GLY A 108 7.14 -5.20 -6.60
N ARG A 109 7.90 -6.24 -6.20
CA ARG A 109 7.55 -7.63 -6.49
C ARG A 109 6.33 -8.10 -5.71
N VAL A 110 6.20 -7.68 -4.45
CA VAL A 110 5.01 -7.98 -3.65
C VAL A 110 3.79 -7.31 -4.24
N VAL A 111 3.85 -6.01 -4.55
CA VAL A 111 2.72 -5.30 -5.19
C VAL A 111 2.34 -5.92 -6.54
N LEU A 112 3.32 -6.38 -7.34
CA LEU A 112 3.04 -7.11 -8.57
C LEU A 112 2.32 -8.45 -8.30
N PHE A 113 2.82 -9.23 -7.34
CA PHE A 113 2.22 -10.50 -6.94
C PHE A 113 0.78 -10.31 -6.43
N GLU A 114 0.55 -9.28 -5.62
CA GLU A 114 -0.78 -8.88 -5.17
C GLU A 114 -1.66 -8.51 -6.36
N ALA A 115 -1.20 -7.69 -7.30
CA ALA A 115 -2.00 -7.36 -8.48
C ALA A 115 -2.40 -8.59 -9.32
N LEU A 116 -1.59 -9.65 -9.31
CA LEU A 116 -1.88 -10.91 -10.01
C LEU A 116 -2.89 -11.81 -9.26
N ILE A 117 -2.99 -11.68 -7.93
CA ILE A 117 -3.75 -12.61 -7.07
C ILE A 117 -4.97 -11.97 -6.41
N SER A 118 -4.86 -10.69 -6.06
CA SER A 118 -5.81 -9.92 -5.22
C SER A 118 -7.21 -9.82 -5.79
N GLY A 119 -7.44 -10.35 -7.00
CA GLY A 119 -8.74 -10.81 -7.44
C GLY A 119 -9.90 -9.95 -6.94
N ASN A 120 -10.08 -8.81 -7.58
CA ASN A 120 -11.36 -8.11 -7.64
C ASN A 120 -12.08 -7.79 -6.29
N THR A 121 -11.80 -6.60 -5.72
CA THR A 121 -12.56 -5.96 -4.62
C THR A 121 -12.90 -4.47 -4.92
N SER A 122 -14.18 -4.11 -5.15
CA SER A 122 -14.60 -2.67 -5.28
C SER A 122 -15.35 -2.11 -4.09
N VAL A 123 -15.45 -2.90 -3.02
CA VAL A 123 -16.25 -2.51 -1.86
C VAL A 123 -15.40 -1.58 -1.01
N LEU A 124 -15.70 -0.28 -1.09
CA LEU A 124 -14.90 0.80 -0.49
C LEU A 124 -14.50 0.54 0.97
N TRP A 125 -15.42 0.03 1.79
CA TRP A 125 -15.12 -0.24 3.20
C TRP A 125 -14.12 -1.39 3.38
N ILE A 126 -14.08 -2.38 2.48
CA ILE A 126 -13.08 -3.45 2.47
C ILE A 126 -11.71 -2.87 2.13
N CYS A 127 -11.62 -2.04 1.07
CA CYS A 127 -10.38 -1.41 0.63
C CYS A 127 -9.78 -0.45 1.68
N ILE A 128 -10.56 -0.01 2.66
CA ILE A 128 -10.08 0.82 3.78
C ILE A 128 -9.77 -0.05 5.00
N LEU A 129 -10.69 -0.92 5.39
CA LEU A 129 -10.57 -1.71 6.62
C LEU A 129 -9.47 -2.77 6.52
N ALA A 130 -9.44 -3.53 5.43
CA ALA A 130 -8.53 -4.66 5.29
C ALA A 130 -7.06 -4.25 5.31
N PRO A 131 -6.62 -3.19 4.60
CA PRO A 131 -5.25 -2.74 4.67
C PRO A 131 -4.82 -2.28 6.06
N VAL A 132 -5.71 -1.62 6.81
CA VAL A 132 -5.42 -1.16 8.17
C VAL A 132 -5.30 -2.34 9.14
N VAL A 133 -6.18 -3.34 9.01
CA VAL A 133 -6.13 -4.56 9.83
C VAL A 133 -4.89 -5.38 9.51
N GLY A 134 -4.62 -5.64 8.22
CA GLY A 134 -3.41 -6.35 7.78
C GLY A 134 -2.13 -5.63 8.23
N ALA A 135 -2.08 -4.30 8.11
CA ALA A 135 -1.00 -3.47 8.63
C ALA A 135 -0.80 -3.62 10.14
N SER A 136 -1.88 -3.59 10.91
CA SER A 136 -1.81 -3.73 12.37
C SER A 136 -1.23 -5.09 12.77
N PHE A 137 -1.67 -6.16 12.11
CA PHE A 137 -1.10 -7.50 12.32
C PHE A 137 0.38 -7.57 11.93
N ALA A 138 0.77 -6.93 10.81
CA ALA A 138 2.17 -6.89 10.38
C ALA A 138 3.05 -6.14 11.39
N VAL A 139 2.57 -5.01 11.92
CA VAL A 139 3.27 -4.25 12.98
C VAL A 139 3.41 -5.09 14.26
N MET A 140 2.36 -5.80 14.68
CA MET A 140 2.44 -6.69 15.85
C MET A 140 3.44 -7.81 15.62
N CYS A 141 3.34 -8.51 14.49
CA CYS A 141 4.27 -9.57 14.10
C CYS A 141 5.72 -9.07 14.10
N TRP A 142 5.97 -7.93 13.44
CA TRP A 142 7.28 -7.29 13.39
C TRP A 142 7.82 -6.94 14.77
N LYS A 143 6.99 -6.40 15.67
CA LYS A 143 7.44 -5.94 17.00
C LYS A 143 7.74 -7.08 17.98
N TYR A 144 7.07 -8.22 17.85
CA TYR A 144 7.12 -9.30 18.85
C TYR A 144 7.85 -10.55 18.38
N LEU A 145 8.04 -10.74 17.08
CA LEU A 145 8.69 -11.93 16.51
C LEU A 145 10.06 -11.62 15.87
N PHE A 146 10.37 -10.35 15.62
CA PHE A 146 11.61 -9.89 14.98
C PHE A 146 12.21 -8.72 15.76
#